data_AF-A0A5B8LWJ8-F1
#
_entry.id   AF-A0A5B8LWJ8-F1
#
_cell.length_a   1.000
_cell.length_b   1.000
_cell.length_c   1.000
_cell.angle_alpha   90.00
_cell.angle_beta   90.00
_cell.angle_gamma   90.00
#
_symmetry.space_group_name_H-M   'P 1'
#
loop_
_entity.id
_entity.type
_entity.pdbx_description
1 polymer ?
#
loop_
_entity_poly.entity_id
_entity_poly.type
_entity_poly.pdbx_seq_one_letter_code
_entity_poly.pdbx_strand_id
1 'polypeptide(L)'
;MENGISSFRWTPCPLHRTAGRIDNPAQVFRLSRCRDKNDRGRRRAGLGSRSHGAEVGRRQETAARLGPRPVDIRILAALKYIEQNISEPIDLEAAAAKVKLSKFYFERLFQAEVGESYYAYFKRVRMHNAASRLKHTSQSIYEISIAYGYGSNAAFTRAFRTFWGVSPTAYRSDNASWDAETFYRQRNNSVSLDTAPRIQTRDIGSYRCLFRRYYGPYSRMQDIWRDFLDRLPDALRGGDEAEARFLGRVYDDPRVTPSNEIRYDCCYVFADDQDARLQLDGIKDHLVTTDAGLYAVIDNTRNPRPRLEIYAYMLDKWMPTTNHNYSDVPGLEFFTECPIKANSTWAPVCTMLVPLE
;
A
#
# COMPACT_ATOMS: atom_id res chain seq x y z
N MET A 1 32.73 2.25 -21.46
CA MET A 1 32.53 3.41 -20.55
C MET A 1 31.09 3.39 -20.07
N GLU A 2 30.85 2.61 -19.02
CA GLU A 2 29.54 2.45 -18.37
C GLU A 2 29.28 3.65 -17.46
N ASN A 3 28.54 4.64 -17.96
CA ASN A 3 28.02 5.70 -17.12
C ASN A 3 26.78 5.17 -16.40
N GLY A 4 27.02 4.45 -15.30
CA GLY A 4 26.01 3.89 -14.43
C GLY A 4 24.98 4.92 -13.97
N ILE A 5 23.73 4.46 -13.85
CA ILE A 5 22.72 5.13 -13.04
C ILE A 5 23.38 5.45 -11.69
N SER A 6 23.30 6.70 -11.26
CA SER A 6 23.99 7.18 -10.06
C SER A 6 23.74 6.21 -8.92
N SER A 7 24.85 5.80 -8.30
CA SER A 7 24.92 4.85 -7.20
C SER A 7 23.66 4.87 -6.35
N PHE A 8 22.89 3.79 -6.40
CA PHE A 8 21.90 3.48 -5.37
C PHE A 8 22.69 3.35 -4.07
N ARG A 9 22.71 4.41 -3.27
CA ARG A 9 23.72 4.65 -2.21
C ARG A 9 23.30 4.04 -0.86
N TRP A 10 22.23 3.24 -0.85
CA TRP A 10 21.56 2.83 0.37
C TRP A 10 21.79 1.34 0.65
N THR A 11 22.53 1.06 1.72
CA THR A 11 22.76 -0.30 2.22
C THR A 11 21.45 -0.86 2.78
N PRO A 12 20.97 -2.04 2.33
CA PRO A 12 19.80 -2.70 2.91
C PRO A 12 20.03 -3.19 4.34
N CYS A 13 18.97 -3.42 5.12
CA CYS A 13 19.06 -4.04 6.44
C CYS A 13 19.67 -5.47 6.34
N PRO A 14 20.55 -5.89 7.27
CA PRO A 14 21.27 -7.17 7.18
C PRO A 14 20.43 -8.45 7.32
N LEU A 15 19.10 -8.38 7.42
CA LEU A 15 18.27 -9.45 7.99
C LEU A 15 17.99 -10.69 7.12
N HIS A 16 18.72 -10.91 6.02
CA HIS A 16 18.64 -12.17 5.29
C HIS A 16 20.01 -12.74 4.90
N ARG A 17 20.74 -13.24 5.92
CA ARG A 17 21.54 -14.46 5.77
C ARG A 17 20.86 -15.59 6.55
N THR A 18 20.21 -16.49 5.81
CA THR A 18 19.79 -17.85 6.21
C THR A 18 18.92 -18.01 7.46
N ALA A 19 17.64 -18.38 7.26
CA ALA A 19 16.76 -18.86 8.32
C ALA A 19 17.12 -20.31 8.72
N GLY A 20 17.74 -20.48 9.88
CA GLY A 20 17.83 -21.76 10.61
C GLY A 20 16.83 -21.76 11.77
N ARG A 21 16.01 -22.81 11.86
CA ARG A 21 15.06 -23.08 12.95
C ARG A 21 15.76 -23.06 14.31
N ILE A 22 15.17 -22.38 15.31
CA ILE A 22 15.37 -22.71 16.72
C ILE A 22 14.01 -22.69 17.43
N ASP A 23 13.79 -23.77 18.18
CA ASP A 23 12.65 -24.13 19.00
C ASP A 23 12.54 -23.31 20.30
N ASN A 24 11.29 -23.10 20.75
CA ASN A 24 10.78 -22.86 22.12
C ASN A 24 11.61 -22.02 23.13
N PRO A 25 11.00 -21.03 23.80
CA PRO A 25 10.87 -21.21 25.26
C PRO A 25 9.58 -20.65 25.88
N ALA A 26 9.01 -21.44 26.80
CA ALA A 26 8.04 -21.02 27.78
C ALA A 26 8.72 -20.59 29.10
N GLN A 27 8.02 -19.71 29.84
CA GLN A 27 8.21 -19.26 31.23
C GLN A 27 9.32 -18.22 31.44
N VAL A 28 9.25 -17.18 32.30
CA VAL A 28 8.60 -16.93 33.61
C VAL A 28 8.46 -15.37 33.70
N PHE A 29 7.38 -14.72 34.16
CA PHE A 29 7.10 -14.38 35.57
C PHE A 29 5.74 -13.70 35.77
N ARG A 30 5.22 -13.92 36.98
CA ARG A 30 3.93 -13.52 37.57
C ARG A 30 4.00 -12.19 38.30
N LEU A 31 2.79 -11.73 38.69
CA LEU A 31 2.38 -10.70 39.66
C LEU A 31 1.96 -9.38 38.98
N SER A 32 0.83 -8.75 39.28
CA SER A 32 -0.21 -8.99 40.29
C SER A 32 -1.46 -8.17 39.92
N ARG A 33 -2.62 -8.61 40.43
CA ARG A 33 -3.95 -8.05 40.19
C ARG A 33 -4.14 -6.71 40.90
N CYS A 34 -4.94 -5.83 40.31
CA CYS A 34 -5.91 -5.01 41.04
C CYS A 34 -7.25 -5.00 40.29
N ARG A 35 -8.32 -5.15 41.06
CA ARG A 35 -9.70 -5.36 40.64
C ARG A 35 -10.54 -4.28 41.31
N ASP A 36 -11.49 -3.71 40.57
CA ASP A 36 -12.83 -3.23 40.96
C ASP A 36 -13.19 -1.95 40.17
N LYS A 37 -14.44 -1.60 39.89
CA LYS A 37 -15.72 -2.29 39.63
C LYS A 37 -16.64 -1.17 39.10
N ASN A 38 -17.52 -1.51 38.16
CA ASN A 38 -18.84 -0.93 37.85
C ASN A 38 -19.14 0.55 38.17
N ASP A 39 -19.73 1.26 37.21
CA ASP A 39 -21.16 1.60 37.36
C ASP A 39 -21.93 1.80 36.05
N ARG A 40 -23.23 1.52 36.16
CA ARG A 40 -24.29 1.45 35.13
C ARG A 40 -24.95 2.82 34.96
N GLY A 41 -25.60 3.10 33.82
CA GLY A 41 -26.61 4.16 33.83
C GLY A 41 -27.20 4.69 32.52
N ARG A 42 -28.17 3.95 31.97
CA ARG A 42 -29.43 4.41 31.34
C ARG A 42 -29.45 5.18 30.00
N ARG A 43 -30.37 4.66 29.17
CA ARG A 43 -30.88 5.12 27.86
C ARG A 43 -31.90 6.25 28.01
N ARG A 44 -32.11 7.03 26.94
CA ARG A 44 -33.45 7.41 26.45
C ARG A 44 -33.46 7.56 24.92
N ALA A 45 -34.60 7.17 24.34
CA ALA A 45 -34.88 7.04 22.92
C ALA A 45 -35.43 8.34 22.33
N GLY A 46 -35.22 8.53 21.02
CA GLY A 46 -35.90 9.52 20.19
C GLY A 46 -35.92 9.04 18.74
N LEU A 47 -37.10 8.71 18.25
CA LEU A 47 -37.38 8.26 16.88
C LEU A 47 -37.31 9.44 15.91
N GLY A 48 -36.68 9.24 14.75
CA GLY A 48 -36.62 10.20 13.65
C GLY A 48 -36.17 9.52 12.37
N SER A 49 -37.11 9.34 11.44
CA SER A 49 -37.01 8.73 10.12
C SER A 49 -35.81 9.24 9.29
N ARG A 50 -34.92 8.33 8.84
CA ARG A 50 -33.75 8.64 8.01
C ARG A 50 -33.98 8.33 6.53
N SER A 51 -33.94 9.37 5.71
CA SER A 51 -33.78 9.33 4.26
C SER A 51 -32.34 8.89 3.90
N HIS A 52 -32.20 7.77 3.18
CA HIS A 52 -30.91 7.15 2.82
C HIS A 52 -29.95 8.06 2.00
N GLY A 53 -30.45 9.09 1.32
CA GLY A 53 -29.63 9.99 0.50
C GLY A 53 -28.82 11.04 1.28
N ALA A 54 -29.29 11.48 2.45
CA ALA A 54 -28.66 12.57 3.21
C ALA A 54 -27.51 12.11 4.13
N GLU A 55 -27.35 10.79 4.31
CA GLU A 55 -26.35 10.18 5.20
C GLU A 55 -25.05 9.87 4.47
N VAL A 56 -25.13 9.57 3.16
CA VAL A 56 -23.96 9.39 2.27
C VAL A 56 -23.26 10.73 2.01
N GLY A 57 -24.03 11.79 1.73
CA GLY A 57 -23.47 13.14 1.53
C GLY A 57 -22.82 13.74 2.78
N ARG A 58 -23.42 13.57 3.96
CA ARG A 58 -22.84 14.04 5.23
C ARG A 58 -21.55 13.32 5.62
N ARG A 59 -21.39 12.04 5.28
CA ARG A 59 -20.18 11.24 5.53
C ARG A 59 -19.01 11.64 4.62
N GLN A 60 -19.30 11.98 3.35
CA GLN A 60 -18.29 12.49 2.42
C GLN A 60 -17.75 13.86 2.84
N GLU A 61 -18.60 14.77 3.34
CA GLU A 61 -18.17 16.07 3.85
C GLU A 61 -17.40 16.00 5.19
N THR A 62 -17.72 15.04 6.07
CA THR A 62 -16.99 14.88 7.35
C THR A 62 -15.62 14.22 7.17
N ALA A 63 -15.45 13.32 6.20
CA ALA A 63 -14.16 12.74 5.86
C ALA A 63 -13.20 13.76 5.21
N ALA A 64 -13.73 14.78 4.52
CA ALA A 64 -12.92 15.86 3.94
C ALA A 64 -12.48 16.91 4.98
N ARG A 65 -13.26 17.13 6.06
CA ARG A 65 -12.96 18.13 7.11
C ARG A 65 -12.01 17.65 8.20
N LEU A 66 -11.93 16.35 8.42
CA LEU A 66 -10.99 15.74 9.34
C LEU A 66 -9.81 15.29 8.47
N GLY A 67 -8.69 16.03 8.51
CA GLY A 67 -7.45 15.63 7.82
C GLY A 67 -7.10 14.15 8.07
N PRO A 68 -6.19 13.56 7.28
CA PRO A 68 -5.94 12.12 7.31
C PRO A 68 -5.73 11.63 8.75
N ARG A 69 -6.71 10.89 9.27
CA ARG A 69 -6.64 10.36 10.62
C ARG A 69 -5.75 9.12 10.61
N PRO A 70 -4.83 8.97 11.58
CA PRO A 70 -4.09 7.73 11.74
C PRO A 70 -5.05 6.55 11.86
N VAL A 71 -4.86 5.55 11.02
CA VAL A 71 -5.50 4.24 11.17
C VAL A 71 -5.02 3.61 12.49
N ASP A 72 -5.93 3.06 13.29
CA ASP A 72 -5.60 2.29 14.50
C ASP A 72 -4.55 1.21 14.20
N ILE A 73 -3.51 1.10 15.02
CA ILE A 73 -2.39 0.20 14.72
C ILE A 73 -2.80 -1.27 14.62
N ARG A 74 -3.79 -1.70 15.40
CA ARG A 74 -4.32 -3.07 15.32
C ARG A 74 -4.98 -3.29 13.98
N ILE A 75 -5.65 -2.27 13.43
CA ILE A 75 -6.20 -2.36 12.08
C ILE A 75 -5.08 -2.37 11.04
N LEU A 76 -4.02 -1.58 11.18
CA LEU A 76 -2.86 -1.65 10.28
C LEU A 76 -2.19 -3.04 10.30
N ALA A 77 -2.03 -3.64 11.47
CA ALA A 77 -1.49 -4.99 11.61
C ALA A 77 -2.41 -6.04 10.97
N ALA A 78 -3.72 -5.89 11.08
CA ALA A 78 -4.69 -6.75 10.41
C ALA A 78 -4.66 -6.56 8.89
N LEU A 79 -4.60 -5.33 8.39
CA LEU A 79 -4.49 -5.03 6.96
C LEU A 79 -3.25 -5.68 6.36
N LYS A 80 -2.09 -5.55 7.02
CA LYS A 80 -0.86 -6.23 6.61
C LYS A 80 -1.03 -7.74 6.58
N TYR A 81 -1.63 -8.32 7.62
CA TYR A 81 -1.88 -9.76 7.67
C TYR A 81 -2.77 -10.23 6.52
N ILE A 82 -3.84 -9.49 6.22
CA ILE A 82 -4.75 -9.77 5.10
C ILE A 82 -4.00 -9.71 3.77
N GLU A 83 -3.26 -8.63 3.53
CA GLU A 83 -2.55 -8.38 2.28
C GLU A 83 -1.49 -9.47 1.99
N GLN A 84 -0.78 -9.91 3.03
CA GLN A 84 0.24 -10.97 2.92
C GLN A 84 -0.33 -12.37 2.73
N ASN A 85 -1.63 -12.56 2.96
CA ASN A 85 -2.29 -13.87 2.94
C ASN A 85 -3.54 -13.84 2.04
N ILE A 86 -3.53 -12.97 1.02
CA ILE A 86 -4.71 -12.70 0.19
C ILE A 86 -5.19 -13.93 -0.59
N SER A 87 -4.29 -14.89 -0.86
CA SER A 87 -4.59 -16.18 -1.48
C SER A 87 -5.39 -17.12 -0.57
N GLU A 88 -5.24 -16.98 0.74
CA GLU A 88 -5.82 -17.89 1.73
C GLU A 88 -7.23 -17.44 2.16
N PRO A 89 -8.15 -18.36 2.48
CA PRO A 89 -9.46 -18.02 3.03
C PRO A 89 -9.32 -17.56 4.49
N ILE A 90 -8.88 -16.32 4.70
CA ILE A 90 -8.85 -15.70 6.02
C ILE A 90 -10.28 -15.25 6.35
N ASP A 91 -10.82 -15.79 7.44
CA ASP A 91 -12.09 -15.31 7.96
C ASP A 91 -11.90 -14.15 8.96
N LEU A 92 -13.02 -13.50 9.27
CA LEU A 92 -13.06 -12.34 10.16
C LEU A 92 -12.53 -12.70 11.56
N GLU A 93 -12.81 -13.91 12.03
CA GLU A 93 -12.35 -14.48 13.29
C GLU A 93 -10.82 -14.59 13.34
N ALA A 94 -10.19 -15.17 12.31
CA ALA A 94 -8.74 -15.30 12.22
C ALA A 94 -8.05 -13.92 12.17
N ALA A 95 -8.60 -12.99 11.39
CA ALA A 95 -8.08 -11.62 11.32
C ALA A 95 -8.19 -10.89 12.67
N ALA A 96 -9.31 -11.03 13.38
CA ALA A 96 -9.50 -10.44 14.70
C ALA A 96 -8.57 -11.07 15.75
N ALA A 97 -8.40 -12.39 15.71
CA ALA A 97 -7.52 -13.14 16.61
C ALA A 97 -6.05 -12.73 16.43
N LYS A 98 -5.61 -12.49 15.19
CA LYS A 98 -4.25 -12.00 14.88
C LYS A 98 -3.88 -10.73 15.65
N VAL A 99 -4.86 -9.87 15.91
CA VAL A 99 -4.68 -8.58 16.58
C VAL A 99 -5.30 -8.55 17.99
N LYS A 100 -5.60 -9.74 18.54
CA LYS A 100 -6.11 -9.95 19.90
C LYS A 100 -7.39 -9.17 20.21
N LEU A 101 -8.27 -9.03 19.21
CA LEU A 101 -9.57 -8.38 19.35
C LEU A 101 -10.71 -9.40 19.26
N SER A 102 -11.83 -9.13 19.95
CA SER A 102 -13.06 -9.87 19.67
C SER A 102 -13.56 -9.55 18.26
N LYS A 103 -14.16 -10.54 17.58
CA LYS A 103 -14.75 -10.41 16.24
C LYS A 103 -15.61 -9.14 16.07
N PHE A 104 -16.54 -8.91 17.01
CA PHE A 104 -17.48 -7.78 16.94
C PHE A 104 -16.80 -6.43 17.10
N TYR A 105 -15.83 -6.33 18.03
CA TYR A 105 -15.08 -5.10 18.22
C TYR A 105 -14.16 -4.82 17.02
N PHE A 106 -13.50 -5.85 16.50
CA PHE A 106 -12.67 -5.76 15.32
C PHE A 106 -13.45 -5.26 14.12
N GLU A 107 -14.59 -5.87 13.78
CA GLU A 107 -15.41 -5.44 12.62
C GLU A 107 -15.82 -3.96 12.73
N ARG A 108 -16.30 -3.53 13.90
CA ARG A 108 -16.71 -2.13 14.12
C ARG A 108 -15.52 -1.16 14.00
N LEU A 109 -14.37 -1.54 14.56
CA LEU A 109 -13.16 -0.72 14.48
C LEU A 109 -12.64 -0.68 13.04
N PHE A 110 -12.57 -1.83 12.37
CA PHE A 110 -12.15 -1.94 10.98
C PHE A 110 -13.02 -1.07 10.08
N GLN A 111 -14.34 -1.13 10.21
CA GLN A 111 -15.25 -0.30 9.41
C GLN A 111 -15.11 1.19 9.72
N ALA A 112 -14.84 1.57 10.97
CA ALA A 112 -14.63 2.97 11.34
C ALA A 112 -13.33 3.55 10.76
N GLU A 113 -12.28 2.72 10.68
CA GLU A 113 -10.94 3.13 10.24
C GLU A 113 -10.76 3.01 8.71
N VAL A 114 -11.25 1.93 8.10
CA VAL A 114 -11.08 1.60 6.68
C VAL A 114 -12.23 2.14 5.83
N GLY A 115 -13.40 2.38 6.45
CA GLY A 115 -14.59 2.89 5.77
C GLY A 115 -15.49 1.82 5.15
N GLU A 116 -15.09 0.55 5.20
CA GLU A 116 -15.84 -0.60 4.67
C GLU A 116 -15.74 -1.82 5.60
N SER A 117 -16.60 -2.82 5.40
CA SER A 117 -16.53 -4.07 6.19
C SER A 117 -15.28 -4.88 5.83
N TYR A 118 -14.85 -5.75 6.74
CA TYR A 118 -13.71 -6.64 6.50
C TYR A 118 -13.86 -7.44 5.20
N TYR A 119 -15.01 -8.07 4.99
CA TYR A 119 -15.25 -8.90 3.80
C TYR A 119 -15.36 -8.07 2.51
N ALA A 120 -15.80 -6.81 2.60
CA ALA A 120 -15.78 -5.89 1.46
C ALA A 120 -14.34 -5.55 1.08
N TYR A 121 -13.52 -5.14 2.05
CA TYR A 121 -12.09 -4.87 1.86
C TYR A 121 -11.36 -6.07 1.26
N PHE A 122 -11.53 -7.24 1.87
CA PHE A 122 -10.86 -8.47 1.44
C PHE A 122 -11.19 -8.83 -0.01
N LYS A 123 -12.48 -8.75 -0.38
CA LYS A 123 -12.94 -9.00 -1.76
C LYS A 123 -12.40 -7.94 -2.72
N ARG A 124 -12.39 -6.67 -2.31
CA ARG A 124 -11.92 -5.54 -3.11
C ARG A 124 -10.44 -5.66 -3.44
N VAL A 125 -9.60 -5.94 -2.44
CA VAL A 125 -8.16 -6.17 -2.65
C VAL A 125 -7.93 -7.36 -3.58
N ARG A 126 -8.63 -8.50 -3.38
CA ARG A 126 -8.55 -9.64 -4.32
C ARG A 126 -8.91 -9.26 -5.75
N MET A 127 -10.00 -8.52 -5.94
CA MET A 127 -10.49 -8.16 -7.27
C MET A 127 -9.60 -7.14 -7.98
N HIS A 128 -9.03 -6.18 -7.24
CA HIS A 128 -8.04 -5.24 -7.77
C HIS A 128 -6.74 -5.95 -8.17
N ASN A 129 -6.19 -6.81 -7.31
CA ASN A 129 -4.97 -7.55 -7.63
C ASN A 129 -5.20 -8.51 -8.81
N ALA A 130 -6.34 -9.20 -8.86
CA ALA A 130 -6.71 -10.06 -9.99
C ALA A 130 -6.87 -9.27 -11.30
N ALA A 131 -7.48 -8.09 -11.25
CA ALA A 131 -7.60 -7.20 -12.40
C ALA A 131 -6.23 -6.72 -12.89
N SER A 132 -5.32 -6.41 -11.95
CA SER A 132 -3.92 -6.08 -12.24
C SER A 132 -3.24 -7.25 -12.98
N ARG A 133 -3.26 -8.47 -12.44
CA ARG A 133 -2.66 -9.64 -13.11
C ARG A 133 -3.29 -9.94 -14.48
N LEU A 134 -4.61 -9.82 -14.63
CA LEU A 134 -5.27 -10.02 -15.93
C LEU A 134 -4.75 -9.08 -17.02
N LYS A 135 -4.32 -7.86 -16.66
CA LYS A 135 -3.81 -6.86 -17.60
C LYS A 135 -2.32 -7.01 -17.84
N HIS A 136 -1.57 -7.35 -16.80
CA HIS A 136 -0.12 -7.21 -16.78
C HIS A 136 0.65 -8.50 -17.00
N THR A 137 -0.03 -9.66 -16.94
CA THR A 137 0.64 -10.95 -17.06
C THR A 137 -0.02 -11.81 -18.13
N SER A 138 0.77 -12.73 -18.69
CA SER A 138 0.28 -13.77 -19.61
C SER A 138 -0.36 -14.96 -18.88
N GLN A 139 -0.45 -14.92 -17.54
CA GLN A 139 -1.02 -16.00 -16.74
C GLN A 139 -2.45 -16.27 -17.17
N SER A 140 -2.83 -17.54 -17.26
CA SER A 140 -4.19 -17.93 -17.57
C SER A 140 -5.17 -17.44 -16.50
N ILE A 141 -6.44 -17.24 -16.89
CA ILE A 141 -7.52 -16.92 -15.94
C ILE A 141 -7.64 -17.99 -14.84
N TYR A 142 -7.31 -19.25 -15.17
CA TYR A 142 -7.28 -20.34 -14.21
C TYR A 142 -6.18 -20.15 -13.16
N GLU A 143 -4.94 -19.88 -13.56
CA GLU A 143 -3.83 -19.64 -12.63
C GLU A 143 -4.12 -18.44 -11.71
N ILE A 144 -4.64 -17.34 -12.28
CA ILE A 144 -5.05 -16.15 -11.51
C ILE A 144 -6.15 -16.51 -10.51
N SER A 145 -7.13 -17.34 -10.90
CA SER A 145 -8.19 -17.76 -9.99
C SER A 145 -7.67 -18.52 -8.77
N ILE A 146 -6.71 -19.43 -8.99
CA ILE A 146 -6.08 -20.20 -7.90
C ILE A 146 -5.23 -19.28 -7.02
N ALA A 147 -4.45 -18.38 -7.63
CA ALA A 147 -3.59 -17.43 -6.91
C ALA A 147 -4.36 -16.54 -5.91
N TYR A 148 -5.62 -16.20 -6.22
CA TYR A 148 -6.48 -15.41 -5.32
C TYR A 148 -7.54 -16.24 -4.57
N GLY A 149 -7.29 -17.53 -4.40
CA GLY A 149 -8.04 -18.40 -3.49
C GLY A 149 -9.43 -18.79 -3.98
N TYR A 150 -9.67 -18.85 -5.30
CA TYR A 150 -10.92 -19.33 -5.86
C TYR A 150 -10.82 -20.82 -6.22
N GLY A 151 -11.67 -21.65 -5.64
CA GLY A 151 -11.68 -23.10 -5.90
C GLY A 151 -12.16 -23.51 -7.29
N SER A 152 -12.60 -22.57 -8.13
CA SER A 152 -12.90 -22.83 -9.54
C SER A 152 -12.88 -21.55 -10.38
N ASN A 153 -12.54 -21.69 -11.66
CA ASN A 153 -12.63 -20.60 -12.63
C ASN A 153 -14.06 -20.03 -12.73
N ALA A 154 -15.09 -20.87 -12.63
CA ALA A 154 -16.48 -20.43 -12.64
C ALA A 154 -16.82 -19.53 -11.44
N ALA A 155 -16.31 -19.85 -10.23
CA ALA A 155 -16.49 -19.02 -9.05
C ALA A 155 -15.78 -17.67 -9.19
N PHE A 156 -14.54 -17.69 -9.67
CA PHE A 156 -13.77 -16.46 -9.93
C PHE A 156 -14.45 -15.58 -10.98
N THR A 157 -14.84 -16.13 -12.12
CA THR A 157 -15.49 -15.38 -13.21
C THR A 157 -16.79 -14.72 -12.76
N ARG A 158 -17.62 -15.40 -11.94
CA ARG A 158 -18.83 -14.80 -11.36
C ARG A 158 -18.49 -13.66 -10.40
N ALA A 159 -17.53 -13.86 -9.50
CA ALA A 159 -17.12 -12.84 -8.55
C ALA A 159 -16.54 -11.61 -9.27
N PHE A 160 -15.66 -11.83 -10.24
CA PHE A 160 -15.03 -10.80 -11.06
C PHE A 160 -16.08 -10.01 -11.86
N ARG A 161 -17.01 -10.68 -12.53
CA ARG A 161 -18.10 -10.02 -13.25
C ARG A 161 -19.03 -9.25 -12.34
N THR A 162 -19.29 -9.75 -11.13
CA THR A 162 -20.10 -9.02 -10.14
C THR A 162 -19.40 -7.74 -9.69
N PHE A 163 -18.08 -7.77 -9.54
CA PHE A 163 -17.29 -6.64 -9.07
C PHE A 163 -17.03 -5.60 -10.18
N TRP A 164 -16.61 -6.05 -11.37
CA TRP A 164 -16.18 -5.19 -12.48
C TRP A 164 -17.22 -4.97 -13.58
N GLY A 165 -18.35 -5.69 -13.54
CA GLY A 165 -19.40 -5.64 -14.57
C GLY A 165 -19.11 -6.46 -15.83
N VAL A 166 -17.85 -6.85 -16.07
CA VAL A 166 -17.40 -7.61 -17.26
C VAL A 166 -16.70 -8.91 -16.90
N SER A 167 -16.61 -9.86 -17.84
CA SER A 167 -15.89 -11.13 -17.59
C SER A 167 -14.37 -10.91 -17.54
N PRO A 168 -13.59 -11.79 -16.88
CA PRO A 168 -12.12 -11.70 -16.88
C PRO A 168 -11.51 -11.71 -18.29
N THR A 169 -12.08 -12.49 -19.22
CA THR A 169 -11.66 -12.53 -20.62
C THR A 169 -11.90 -11.20 -21.32
N ALA A 170 -13.12 -10.65 -21.19
CA ALA A 170 -13.44 -9.35 -21.78
C ALA A 170 -12.57 -8.25 -21.18
N TYR A 171 -12.35 -8.27 -19.86
CA TYR A 171 -11.48 -7.34 -19.17
C TYR A 171 -10.04 -7.40 -19.69
N ARG A 172 -9.49 -8.60 -19.92
CA ARG A 172 -8.15 -8.75 -20.51
C ARG A 172 -8.08 -8.22 -21.94
N SER A 173 -9.07 -8.52 -22.77
CA SER A 173 -9.09 -8.13 -24.19
C SER A 173 -9.41 -6.65 -24.43
N ASP A 174 -9.99 -5.95 -23.43
CA ASP A 174 -10.30 -4.53 -23.54
C ASP A 174 -9.04 -3.67 -23.43
N ASN A 175 -8.40 -3.39 -24.56
CA ASN A 175 -7.31 -2.41 -24.64
C ASN A 175 -7.84 -0.96 -24.66
N ALA A 176 -9.13 -0.73 -24.95
CA ALA A 176 -9.69 0.61 -25.09
C ALA A 176 -9.94 1.29 -23.73
N SER A 177 -10.27 0.52 -22.69
CA SER A 177 -10.30 1.01 -21.30
C SER A 177 -8.91 1.29 -20.72
N TRP A 178 -7.85 0.96 -21.48
CA TRP A 178 -6.50 0.82 -20.99
C TRP A 178 -5.45 1.43 -21.90
N ASP A 179 -5.87 2.17 -22.93
CA ASP A 179 -4.93 2.98 -23.68
C ASP A 179 -4.44 4.08 -22.74
N ALA A 180 -3.28 3.84 -22.14
CA ALA A 180 -2.58 4.81 -21.32
C ALA A 180 -2.49 6.14 -22.07
N GLU A 181 -2.14 6.10 -23.36
CA GLU A 181 -2.06 7.30 -24.19
C GLU A 181 -3.39 8.07 -24.21
N THR A 182 -4.54 7.39 -24.37
CA THR A 182 -5.87 8.03 -24.33
C THR A 182 -6.30 8.47 -22.92
N PHE A 183 -6.16 7.61 -21.90
CA PHE A 183 -6.49 7.95 -20.51
C PHE A 183 -5.66 9.16 -20.02
N TYR A 184 -4.41 9.25 -20.47
CA TYR A 184 -3.48 10.31 -20.07
C TYR A 184 -3.60 11.57 -20.93
N ARG A 185 -3.76 11.49 -22.26
CA ARG A 185 -4.04 12.66 -23.11
C ARG A 185 -5.33 13.38 -22.72
N GLN A 186 -6.37 12.64 -22.33
CA GLN A 186 -7.63 13.24 -21.86
C GLN A 186 -7.49 14.02 -20.55
N ARG A 187 -6.50 13.71 -19.71
CA ARG A 187 -6.25 14.37 -18.42
C ARG A 187 -5.06 15.33 -18.42
N ASN A 188 -4.12 15.18 -19.35
CA ASN A 188 -2.91 15.98 -19.43
C ASN A 188 -2.36 15.97 -20.88
N ASN A 189 -2.39 17.11 -21.57
CA ASN A 189 -1.97 17.22 -22.98
C ASN A 189 -0.45 17.05 -23.21
N SER A 190 0.36 16.78 -22.17
CA SER A 190 1.83 16.76 -22.22
C SER A 190 2.46 15.38 -22.06
N VAL A 191 1.67 14.31 -21.96
CA VAL A 191 2.18 12.95 -21.73
C VAL A 191 2.74 12.39 -23.04
N SER A 192 4.04 12.08 -23.08
CA SER A 192 4.70 11.38 -24.19
C SER A 192 5.44 10.14 -23.69
N LEU A 193 5.10 8.99 -24.27
CA LEU A 193 5.77 7.71 -24.01
C LEU A 193 6.94 7.44 -24.97
N ASP A 194 7.35 8.42 -25.78
CA ASP A 194 8.37 8.24 -26.83
C ASP A 194 9.78 8.12 -26.27
N THR A 195 10.02 8.73 -25.11
CA THR A 195 11.33 8.65 -24.46
C THR A 195 11.31 7.56 -23.41
N ALA A 196 12.19 6.57 -23.51
CA ALA A 196 12.33 5.56 -22.47
C ALA A 196 12.85 6.17 -21.15
N PRO A 197 12.27 5.85 -19.97
CA PRO A 197 12.93 6.09 -18.71
C PRO A 197 14.11 5.12 -18.54
N ARG A 198 15.05 5.45 -17.65
CA ARG A 198 16.19 4.58 -17.36
C ARG A 198 15.75 3.47 -16.41
N ILE A 199 15.53 2.27 -16.94
CA ILE A 199 15.08 1.10 -16.18
C ILE A 199 16.24 0.10 -16.09
N GLN A 200 16.50 -0.42 -14.89
CA GLN A 200 17.42 -1.52 -14.62
C GLN A 200 16.80 -2.52 -13.65
N THR A 201 16.99 -3.81 -13.85
CA THR A 201 16.61 -4.83 -12.87
C THR A 201 17.68 -4.99 -11.80
N ARG A 202 17.30 -5.00 -10.52
CA ARG A 202 18.23 -5.21 -9.40
C ARG A 202 17.56 -5.99 -8.26
N ASP A 203 18.34 -6.83 -7.60
CA ASP A 203 17.98 -7.35 -6.29
C ASP A 203 18.10 -6.24 -5.24
N ILE A 204 16.98 -5.99 -4.56
CA ILE A 204 16.86 -4.97 -3.52
C ILE A 204 16.59 -5.68 -2.20
N GLY A 205 17.35 -5.32 -1.17
CA GLY A 205 17.13 -5.84 0.18
C GLY A 205 15.99 -5.14 0.91
N SER A 206 15.79 -5.52 2.16
CA SER A 206 14.74 -4.94 3.01
C SER A 206 15.19 -3.67 3.70
N TYR A 207 14.24 -2.79 3.97
CA TYR A 207 14.43 -1.56 4.74
C TYR A 207 13.51 -1.55 5.95
N ARG A 208 14.07 -1.23 7.12
CA ARG A 208 13.29 -0.99 8.34
C ARG A 208 12.79 0.45 8.33
N CYS A 209 11.48 0.63 8.47
CA CYS A 209 10.86 1.94 8.35
C CYS A 209 9.82 2.18 9.44
N LEU A 210 9.76 3.42 9.92
CA LEU A 210 8.55 3.95 10.54
C LEU A 210 7.59 4.29 9.41
N PHE A 211 6.34 3.83 9.46
CA PHE A 211 5.36 4.10 8.40
C PHE A 211 4.05 4.65 8.92
N ARG A 212 3.32 5.32 8.03
CA ARG A 212 1.92 5.69 8.21
C ARG A 212 1.18 5.53 6.90
N ARG A 213 0.03 4.86 6.96
CA ARG A 213 -0.84 4.61 5.80
C ARG A 213 -1.84 5.75 5.59
N TYR A 214 -2.05 6.07 4.32
CA TYR A 214 -3.01 7.04 3.81
C TYR A 214 -3.85 6.43 2.68
N TYR A 215 -5.03 7.01 2.48
CA TYR A 215 -5.93 6.66 1.38
C TYR A 215 -6.30 7.91 0.59
N GLY A 216 -6.32 7.79 -0.74
CA GLY A 216 -6.73 8.86 -1.63
C GLY A 216 -5.83 9.05 -2.85
N PRO A 217 -6.18 9.98 -3.75
CA PRO A 217 -5.48 10.13 -5.02
C PRO A 217 -4.07 10.68 -4.82
N TYR A 218 -3.17 10.30 -5.74
CA TYR A 218 -1.80 10.83 -5.77
C TYR A 218 -1.72 12.36 -5.88
N SER A 219 -2.77 13.04 -6.35
CA SER A 219 -2.84 14.50 -6.36
C SER A 219 -2.75 15.14 -4.97
N ARG A 220 -3.04 14.37 -3.91
CA ARG A 220 -2.96 14.80 -2.51
C ARG A 220 -1.64 14.44 -1.82
N MET A 221 -0.63 13.95 -2.55
CA MET A 221 0.61 13.48 -1.96
C MET A 221 1.33 14.54 -1.12
N GLN A 222 1.28 15.82 -1.51
CA GLN A 222 1.88 16.90 -0.72
C GLN A 222 1.22 17.04 0.66
N ASP A 223 -0.12 16.99 0.73
CA ASP A 223 -0.85 17.08 2.00
C ASP A 223 -0.60 15.86 2.88
N ILE A 224 -0.52 14.69 2.24
CA ILE A 224 -0.23 13.40 2.90
C ILE A 224 1.18 13.41 3.52
N TRP A 225 2.19 13.82 2.76
CA TRP A 225 3.55 13.95 3.26
C TRP A 225 3.67 15.03 4.33
N ARG A 226 2.93 16.15 4.21
CA ARG A 226 2.87 17.19 5.24
C ARG A 226 2.32 16.67 6.57
N ASP A 227 1.18 15.99 6.56
CA ASP A 227 0.62 15.38 7.77
C ASP A 227 1.58 14.33 8.37
N PHE A 228 2.29 13.56 7.53
CA PHE A 228 3.28 12.61 8.01
C PHE A 228 4.43 13.30 8.76
N LEU A 229 5.02 14.35 8.17
CA LEU A 229 6.12 15.08 8.79
C LEU A 229 5.68 15.82 10.06
N ASP A 230 4.49 16.43 10.06
CA ASP A 230 3.91 17.13 11.21
C ASP A 230 3.63 16.20 12.40
N ARG A 231 3.63 14.88 12.18
CA ARG A 231 3.43 13.85 13.21
C ARG A 231 4.67 13.01 13.46
N LEU A 232 5.74 13.24 12.72
CA LEU A 232 7.01 12.56 12.93
C LEU A 232 7.53 12.93 14.33
N PRO A 233 8.08 12.00 15.13
CA PRO A 233 8.70 12.35 16.40
C PRO A 233 9.79 13.41 16.21
N ASP A 234 9.93 14.37 17.12
CA ASP A 234 10.90 15.47 16.98
C ASP A 234 12.34 14.96 16.78
N ALA A 235 12.68 13.84 17.45
CA ALA A 235 13.97 13.15 17.30
C ALA A 235 14.27 12.65 15.87
N LEU A 236 13.26 12.54 15.00
CA LEU A 236 13.40 12.18 13.59
C LEU A 236 13.32 13.39 12.65
N ARG A 237 12.80 14.54 13.10
CA ARG A 237 12.62 15.75 12.27
C ARG A 237 13.94 16.49 12.02
N GLY A 238 14.89 16.39 12.95
CA GLY A 238 16.13 17.17 12.97
C GLY A 238 17.40 16.39 12.62
N GLY A 239 17.28 15.24 11.94
CA GLY A 239 18.46 14.59 11.36
C GLY A 239 19.06 15.47 10.25
N ASP A 240 20.35 15.28 9.95
CA ASP A 240 20.98 15.91 8.78
C ASP A 240 20.08 15.63 7.56
N GLU A 241 19.71 16.66 6.78
CA GLU A 241 18.84 16.46 5.59
C GLU A 241 19.50 15.48 4.61
N ALA A 242 20.82 15.30 4.68
CA ALA A 242 21.58 14.28 3.95
C ALA A 242 21.32 12.83 4.43
N GLU A 243 20.81 12.62 5.65
CA GLU A 243 20.50 11.33 6.24
C GLU A 243 19.00 11.01 6.33
N ALA A 244 18.11 12.00 6.25
CA ALA A 244 16.68 11.78 6.30
C ALA A 244 16.19 11.03 5.05
N ARG A 245 15.92 9.73 5.21
CA ARG A 245 15.53 8.82 4.12
C ARG A 245 14.02 8.68 4.07
N PHE A 246 13.38 9.37 3.13
CA PHE A 246 11.93 9.24 2.90
C PHE A 246 11.64 8.17 1.84
N LEU A 247 10.67 7.31 2.16
CA LEU A 247 10.24 6.23 1.29
C LEU A 247 8.71 6.24 1.14
N GLY A 248 8.21 6.15 -0.08
CA GLY A 248 6.81 5.86 -0.38
C GLY A 248 6.60 4.37 -0.60
N ARG A 249 5.53 3.79 -0.07
CA ARG A 249 5.06 2.43 -0.46
C ARG A 249 3.79 2.56 -1.29
N VAL A 250 3.84 2.02 -2.50
CA VAL A 250 2.80 2.11 -3.52
C VAL A 250 2.16 0.75 -3.72
N TYR A 251 0.87 0.63 -3.41
CA TYR A 251 0.15 -0.66 -3.47
C TYR A 251 -0.72 -0.81 -4.70
N ASP A 252 -1.27 0.29 -5.19
CA ASP A 252 -2.42 0.27 -6.08
C ASP A 252 -2.11 0.95 -7.41
N ASP A 253 -2.55 0.31 -8.49
CA ASP A 253 -2.52 0.90 -9.84
C ASP A 253 -3.69 1.89 -9.98
N PRO A 254 -3.41 3.20 -10.14
CA PRO A 254 -4.43 4.25 -10.21
C PRO A 254 -5.30 4.20 -11.47
N ARG A 255 -4.97 3.35 -12.45
CA ARG A 255 -5.80 3.14 -13.64
C ARG A 255 -6.98 2.23 -13.38
N VAL A 256 -6.88 1.36 -12.37
CA VAL A 256 -7.92 0.38 -12.03
C VAL A 256 -8.48 0.60 -10.63
N THR A 257 -7.74 1.27 -9.75
CA THR A 257 -8.18 1.52 -8.37
C THR A 257 -8.90 2.86 -8.27
N PRO A 258 -10.14 2.93 -7.73
CA PRO A 258 -10.83 4.18 -7.50
C PRO A 258 -9.98 5.18 -6.70
N SER A 259 -10.05 6.46 -7.05
CA SER A 259 -9.15 7.48 -6.51
C SER A 259 -9.16 7.60 -4.99
N ASN A 260 -10.31 7.39 -4.34
CA ASN A 260 -10.47 7.45 -2.89
C ASN A 260 -9.98 6.19 -2.17
N GLU A 261 -9.63 5.14 -2.89
CA GLU A 261 -9.24 3.84 -2.35
C GLU A 261 -7.75 3.50 -2.52
N ILE A 262 -7.03 4.30 -3.30
CA ILE A 262 -5.58 4.17 -3.50
C ILE A 262 -4.88 4.25 -2.14
N ARG A 263 -4.10 3.22 -1.80
CA ARG A 263 -3.29 3.10 -0.59
C ARG A 263 -1.89 3.60 -0.85
N TYR A 264 -1.37 4.39 0.09
CA TYR A 264 0.00 4.86 0.09
C TYR A 264 0.53 4.92 1.51
N ASP A 265 1.73 4.39 1.75
CA ASP A 265 2.41 4.61 3.03
C ASP A 265 3.53 5.65 2.86
N CYS A 266 3.54 6.64 3.73
CA CYS A 266 4.71 7.48 3.96
C CYS A 266 5.62 6.81 4.98
N CYS A 267 6.90 6.72 4.66
CA CYS A 267 7.88 6.06 5.49
C CYS A 267 9.08 6.96 5.78
N TYR A 268 9.61 6.82 6.99
CA TYR A 268 10.94 7.24 7.38
C TYR A 268 11.81 5.98 7.51
N VAL A 269 12.90 5.90 6.78
CA VAL A 269 13.78 4.72 6.74
C VAL A 269 14.92 4.89 7.75
N PHE A 270 15.12 3.87 8.59
CA PHE A 270 16.24 3.82 9.53
C PHE A 270 17.54 3.42 8.81
N ALA A 271 18.68 3.82 9.37
CA ALA A 271 19.97 3.55 8.74
C ALA A 271 20.26 2.04 8.69
N ASP A 272 20.00 1.37 9.80
CA ASP A 272 20.14 -0.07 10.02
C ASP A 272 19.32 -0.49 11.26
N ASP A 273 19.44 -1.76 11.65
CA ASP A 273 18.71 -2.34 12.80
C ASP A 273 19.29 -1.94 14.18
N GLN A 274 20.45 -1.28 14.20
CA GLN A 274 21.10 -0.76 15.42
C GLN A 274 20.80 0.73 15.65
N ASP A 275 20.05 1.37 14.74
CA ASP A 275 19.64 2.75 14.87
C ASP A 275 18.92 2.99 16.21
N ALA A 276 19.53 3.79 17.08
CA ALA A 276 19.03 4.04 18.43
C ALA A 276 17.59 4.60 18.43
N ARG A 277 17.17 5.27 17.34
CA ARG A 277 15.83 5.83 17.17
C ARG A 277 14.75 4.74 17.10
N LEU A 278 15.11 3.49 16.80
CA LEU A 278 14.19 2.34 16.89
C LEU A 278 13.69 2.08 18.32
N GLN A 279 14.39 2.59 19.34
CA GLN A 279 14.01 2.44 20.75
C GLN A 279 13.07 3.53 21.25
N LEU A 280 12.77 4.54 20.44
CA LEU A 280 11.84 5.62 20.82
C LEU A 280 10.45 5.05 21.12
N ASP A 281 9.84 5.56 22.20
CA ASP A 281 8.49 5.17 22.59
C ASP A 281 7.47 5.50 21.49
N GLY A 282 6.52 4.59 21.28
CA GLY A 282 5.49 4.73 20.25
C GLY A 282 5.96 4.45 18.82
N ILE A 283 7.27 4.27 18.55
CA ILE A 283 7.74 3.89 17.20
C ILE A 283 7.48 2.41 16.91
N LYS A 284 7.70 1.52 17.90
CA LYS A 284 7.69 0.06 17.73
C LYS A 284 6.42 -0.47 17.05
N ASP A 285 5.30 0.16 17.38
CA ASP A 285 3.98 -0.17 16.85
C ASP A 285 3.86 0.20 15.37
N HIS A 286 4.54 1.24 14.91
CA HIS A 286 4.48 1.76 13.54
C HIS A 286 5.68 1.33 12.67
N LEU A 287 6.35 0.22 13.02
CA LEU A 287 7.47 -0.31 12.23
C LEU A 287 7.00 -1.28 11.15
N VAL A 288 7.58 -1.13 9.97
CA VAL A 288 7.46 -2.10 8.87
C VAL A 288 8.84 -2.42 8.31
N THR A 289 8.95 -3.60 7.71
CA THR A 289 10.11 -4.01 6.90
C THR A 289 9.60 -4.16 5.48
N THR A 290 10.26 -3.53 4.51
CA THR A 290 9.93 -3.68 3.08
C THR A 290 10.31 -5.06 2.57
N ASP A 291 9.61 -5.53 1.56
CA ASP A 291 9.83 -6.82 0.93
C ASP A 291 11.12 -6.78 0.09
N ALA A 292 12.07 -7.67 0.40
CA ALA A 292 13.25 -7.87 -0.44
C ALA A 292 12.88 -8.69 -1.69
N GLY A 293 13.61 -8.48 -2.78
CA GLY A 293 13.38 -9.21 -4.01
C GLY A 293 13.93 -8.51 -5.24
N LEU A 294 13.51 -8.98 -6.41
CA LEU A 294 13.87 -8.37 -7.69
C LEU A 294 12.96 -7.17 -7.98
N TYR A 295 13.54 -6.04 -8.34
CA TYR A 295 12.79 -4.83 -8.72
C TYR A 295 13.30 -4.26 -10.05
N ALA A 296 12.39 -3.69 -10.82
CA ALA A 296 12.70 -2.70 -11.85
C ALA A 296 12.98 -1.36 -11.15
N VAL A 297 14.23 -0.90 -11.23
CA VAL A 297 14.72 0.36 -10.67
C VAL A 297 14.69 1.41 -11.77
N ILE A 298 13.91 2.47 -11.53
CA ILE A 298 13.67 3.56 -12.46
C ILE A 298 14.23 4.85 -11.87
N ASP A 299 15.24 5.42 -12.53
CA ASP A 299 15.82 6.71 -12.12
C ASP A 299 14.96 7.87 -12.62
N ASN A 300 14.17 8.46 -11.72
CA ASN A 300 13.39 9.67 -11.97
C ASN A 300 13.99 10.91 -11.28
N THR A 301 15.27 10.88 -10.92
CA THR A 301 15.91 11.97 -10.13
C THR A 301 16.47 13.08 -11.01
N ARG A 302 17.00 12.74 -12.21
CA ARG A 302 17.70 13.71 -13.08
C ARG A 302 16.79 14.45 -14.04
N ASN A 303 15.79 13.75 -14.57
CA ASN A 303 14.80 14.30 -15.50
C ASN A 303 13.42 13.79 -15.04
N PRO A 304 12.88 14.38 -13.96
CA PRO A 304 11.68 13.87 -13.31
C PRO A 304 10.49 13.97 -14.25
N ARG A 305 9.88 12.82 -14.50
CA ARG A 305 8.63 12.70 -15.25
C ARG A 305 7.47 12.43 -14.31
N PRO A 306 6.24 12.71 -14.76
CA PRO A 306 5.06 12.30 -14.05
C PRO A 306 5.04 10.82 -13.68
N ARG A 307 4.62 10.52 -12.45
CA ARG A 307 4.50 9.14 -11.95
C ARG A 307 3.71 8.24 -12.91
N LEU A 308 2.59 8.76 -13.40
CA LEU A 308 1.71 8.01 -14.26
C LEU A 308 2.33 7.68 -15.63
N GLU A 309 3.17 8.57 -16.16
CA GLU A 309 3.91 8.30 -17.42
C GLU A 309 4.93 7.18 -17.26
N ILE A 310 5.61 7.15 -16.12
CA ILE A 310 6.62 6.13 -15.82
C ILE A 310 5.98 4.76 -15.70
N TYR A 311 4.89 4.65 -14.91
CA TYR A 311 4.16 3.40 -14.79
C TYR A 311 3.53 2.97 -16.12
N ALA A 312 2.98 3.91 -16.90
CA ALA A 312 2.46 3.61 -18.23
C ALA A 312 3.52 3.06 -19.16
N TYR A 313 4.67 3.74 -19.29
CA TYR A 313 5.77 3.26 -20.10
C TYR A 313 6.24 1.88 -19.63
N MET A 314 6.42 1.73 -18.31
CA MET A 314 6.87 0.47 -17.74
C MET A 314 5.92 -0.67 -18.11
N LEU A 315 4.62 -0.50 -17.88
CA LEU A 315 3.65 -1.57 -18.00
C LEU A 315 3.30 -1.86 -19.47
N ASP A 316 3.27 -0.83 -20.32
CA ASP A 316 2.76 -0.95 -21.68
C ASP A 316 3.87 -1.13 -22.73
N LYS A 317 5.11 -0.68 -22.43
CA LYS A 317 6.25 -0.74 -23.36
C LYS A 317 7.38 -1.61 -22.86
N TRP A 318 7.74 -1.53 -21.58
CA TRP A 318 8.92 -2.23 -21.07
C TRP A 318 8.61 -3.66 -20.63
N MET A 319 7.63 -3.87 -19.75
CA MET A 319 7.26 -5.19 -19.22
C MET A 319 7.03 -6.25 -20.30
N PRO A 320 6.31 -5.96 -21.41
CA PRO A 320 6.10 -6.94 -22.49
C PRO A 320 7.38 -7.37 -23.22
N THR A 321 8.47 -6.60 -23.09
CA THR A 321 9.78 -6.93 -23.68
C THR A 321 10.66 -7.76 -22.74
N THR A 322 10.18 -8.04 -21.53
CA THR A 322 10.87 -8.82 -20.50
C THR A 322 10.11 -10.13 -20.22
N ASN A 323 10.78 -11.07 -19.54
CA ASN A 323 10.12 -12.26 -19.02
C ASN A 323 9.62 -12.09 -17.57
N HIS A 324 9.59 -10.85 -17.05
CA HIS A 324 9.19 -10.56 -15.69
C HIS A 324 7.68 -10.32 -15.60
N ASN A 325 7.08 -10.73 -14.48
CA ASN A 325 5.73 -10.32 -14.10
C ASN A 325 5.77 -9.30 -12.96
N TYR A 326 4.66 -8.59 -12.75
CA TYR A 326 4.49 -7.71 -11.60
C TYR A 326 4.22 -8.54 -10.34
N SER A 327 4.97 -8.31 -9.26
CA SER A 327 4.75 -9.01 -7.98
C SER A 327 3.67 -8.34 -7.14
N ASP A 328 2.96 -9.09 -6.30
CA ASP A 328 1.90 -8.55 -5.42
C ASP A 328 2.42 -7.70 -4.24
N VAL A 329 3.73 -7.59 -4.04
CA VAL A 329 4.30 -6.71 -3.01
C VAL A 329 4.22 -5.23 -3.42
N PRO A 330 4.30 -4.28 -2.46
CA PRO A 330 4.20 -2.86 -2.80
C PRO A 330 5.46 -2.37 -3.53
N GLY A 331 5.27 -1.51 -4.53
CA GLY A 331 6.37 -0.72 -5.09
C GLY A 331 6.92 0.27 -4.09
N LEU A 332 8.17 0.69 -4.27
CA LEU A 332 8.86 1.63 -3.40
C LEU A 332 9.24 2.90 -4.17
N GLU A 333 9.16 4.04 -3.51
CA GLU A 333 9.64 5.32 -4.04
C GLU A 333 10.67 5.92 -3.07
N PHE A 334 11.93 5.96 -3.48
CA PHE A 334 13.01 6.54 -2.69
C PHE A 334 13.21 8.00 -3.06
N PHE A 335 12.92 8.91 -2.13
CA PHE A 335 13.10 10.33 -2.35
C PHE A 335 14.51 10.76 -2.00
N THR A 336 15.13 11.56 -2.88
CA THR A 336 16.46 12.13 -2.65
C THR A 336 16.43 13.31 -1.69
N GLU A 337 15.28 13.95 -1.54
CA GLU A 337 15.04 15.10 -0.68
C GLU A 337 13.68 14.95 0.02
N CYS A 338 13.37 15.87 0.94
CA CYS A 338 12.05 15.94 1.57
C CYS A 338 10.93 16.02 0.51
N PRO A 339 9.96 15.07 0.48
CA PRO A 339 8.92 14.99 -0.55
C PRO A 339 8.00 16.21 -0.67
N ILE A 340 8.00 17.10 0.34
CA ILE A 340 7.23 18.35 0.32
C ILE A 340 7.95 19.47 -0.45
N LYS A 341 9.30 19.47 -0.45
CA LYS A 341 10.11 20.50 -1.12
C LYS A 341 10.22 20.26 -2.64
N ALA A 342 9.94 19.03 -3.10
CA ALA A 342 9.84 18.70 -4.52
C ALA A 342 8.65 19.45 -5.16
N ASN A 343 8.96 20.54 -5.85
CA ASN A 343 8.00 21.49 -6.39
C ASN A 343 7.33 20.94 -7.68
N SER A 344 6.42 19.98 -7.55
CA SER A 344 5.23 19.79 -8.39
C SER A 344 4.58 18.43 -8.10
N THR A 345 3.29 18.46 -7.86
CA THR A 345 2.38 17.37 -7.48
C THR A 345 2.27 16.21 -8.48
N TRP A 346 3.13 16.12 -9.50
CA TRP A 346 3.00 15.15 -10.58
C TRP A 346 4.27 14.37 -10.89
N ALA A 347 5.45 15.02 -10.84
CA ALA A 347 6.73 14.42 -11.21
C ALA A 347 7.63 14.26 -9.97
N PRO A 348 7.53 13.13 -9.24
CA PRO A 348 8.31 12.94 -8.03
C PRO A 348 9.80 12.80 -8.38
N VAL A 349 10.64 13.60 -7.75
CA VAL A 349 12.11 13.46 -7.84
C VAL A 349 12.52 12.30 -6.93
N CYS A 350 12.41 11.08 -7.45
CA CYS A 350 12.65 9.86 -6.70
C CYS A 350 13.20 8.74 -7.58
N THR A 351 13.76 7.71 -6.95
CA THR A 351 13.98 6.41 -7.61
C THR A 351 12.75 5.54 -7.37
N MET A 352 12.10 5.09 -8.43
CA MET A 352 10.94 4.17 -8.33
C MET A 352 11.42 2.73 -8.45
N LEU A 353 10.92 1.88 -7.58
CA LEU A 353 11.21 0.46 -7.55
C LEU A 353 9.90 -0.28 -7.74
N VAL A 354 9.77 -0.97 -8.85
CA VAL A 354 8.57 -1.74 -9.17
C VAL A 354 8.89 -3.23 -9.03
N PRO A 355 8.16 -3.98 -8.20
CA PRO A 355 8.55 -5.33 -7.82
C PRO A 355 8.24 -6.32 -8.93
N LEU A 356 9.17 -7.23 -9.15
CA LEU A 356 9.14 -8.22 -10.23
C LEU A 356 9.11 -9.64 -9.65
N GLU A 357 8.48 -10.56 -10.38
CA GLU A 357 8.49 -12.01 -10.11
C GLU A 357 8.75 -12.84 -11.37
#